data_AF-E8JR90-F1
#
_entry.id   AF-E8JR90-F1
#
_cell.length_a   1.000
_cell.length_b   1.000
_cell.length_c   1.000
_cell.angle_alpha   90.00
_cell.angle_beta   90.00
_cell.angle_gamma   90.00
#
_symmetry.space_group_name_H-M   'P 1'
#
loop_
_entity.id
_entity.type
_entity.pdbx_description
1 polymer ?
#
loop_
_entity_poly.entity_id
_entity_poly.type
_entity_poly.pdbx_seq_one_letter_code
_entity_poly.pdbx_strand_id
1 'polypeptide(L)'
;MYTTNERNSEVQVEEAQKEFAKAGIDVLTKGISSTNDVQDTAKSLMSQTQVFFIPTDNMIVSAISLITELSKEMKVSVVGGSADIVEQGVLGTYGANYEALGRQTAKLAVRIIKGEDVSKVSAEYPKTLSVVANDDMAKTLGIDLTSIKDESTEASSEESQTATADSSKATTATPKKSSQSDKKTSNAWLDIILTAISQGLLWAIMAIGVFITFRILDIADLSAEGSFPLGAASTAIMIVNGINPMIATIGGFVAGMLAGAVAGFLNTKMKIPVLLTGIIVLTALYSVNLLVLGSANVSLAGQTTLVTVLTLALSLSKLNAVILIGVIFVALVILLLVVLLNTQLGLALRATGDNLAMREANGIKVNRMKIFGYMISNGLIALAGSLLVQNNGYADMNMGTGTIVNGFASIILAEVIVKYLPLGKRLWSIVLGSILYRLVLVIILAMNVDAQMLKLASAVLLALILYVPEIRNKLHIKPSKTLTPGGNE
;
A
#
# COMPACT_ATOMS: atom_id res chain seq x y z
N MET A 1 -9.89 -9.86 18.56
CA MET A 1 -8.76 -10.08 17.62
C MET A 1 -7.83 -8.87 17.70
N TYR A 2 -6.52 -9.01 17.52
CA TYR A 2 -5.59 -7.87 17.59
C TYR A 2 -4.32 -8.08 16.76
N THR A 3 -3.58 -7.01 16.50
CA THR A 3 -2.31 -7.04 15.78
C THR A 3 -1.13 -7.16 16.73
N THR A 4 -0.24 -8.14 16.53
CA THR A 4 0.95 -8.36 17.37
C THR A 4 2.08 -7.35 17.12
N ASN A 5 1.93 -6.50 16.10
CA ASN A 5 2.90 -5.45 15.77
C ASN A 5 2.56 -4.11 16.47
N GLU A 6 1.41 -4.03 17.15
CA GLU A 6 0.89 -2.83 17.79
C GLU A 6 0.88 -2.99 19.31
N ARG A 7 1.82 -2.33 20.01
CA ARG A 7 1.93 -2.45 21.48
C ARG A 7 0.69 -1.93 22.19
N ASN A 8 0.04 -0.89 21.66
CA ASN A 8 -1.27 -0.41 22.08
C ASN A 8 -2.32 -1.51 22.09
N SER A 9 -2.35 -2.34 21.06
CA SER A 9 -3.31 -3.45 20.93
C SER A 9 -3.04 -4.56 21.93
N GLU A 10 -1.78 -4.91 22.17
CA GLU A 10 -1.39 -5.89 23.20
C GLU A 10 -1.87 -5.48 24.60
N VAL A 11 -1.60 -4.23 24.98
CA VAL A 11 -1.99 -3.71 26.31
C VAL A 11 -3.51 -3.73 26.48
N GLN A 12 -4.26 -3.27 25.47
CA GLN A 12 -5.72 -3.27 25.52
C GLN A 12 -6.30 -4.68 25.60
N VAL A 13 -5.70 -5.66 24.93
CA VAL A 13 -6.17 -7.05 25.01
C VAL A 13 -5.87 -7.65 26.37
N GLU A 14 -4.70 -7.38 26.96
CA GLU A 14 -4.38 -7.82 28.33
C GLU A 14 -5.33 -7.22 29.37
N GLU A 15 -5.70 -5.95 29.23
CA GLU A 15 -6.69 -5.27 30.08
C GLU A 15 -8.09 -5.83 29.87
N ALA A 16 -8.53 -5.96 28.62
CA ALA A 16 -9.85 -6.51 28.28
C ALA A 16 -10.01 -7.95 28.78
N GLN A 17 -8.98 -8.80 28.67
CA GLN A 17 -9.00 -10.17 29.19
C GLN A 17 -9.23 -10.20 30.71
N LYS A 18 -8.64 -9.27 31.47
CA LYS A 18 -8.84 -9.19 32.92
C LYS A 18 -10.27 -8.81 33.27
N GLU A 19 -10.84 -7.84 32.57
CA GLU A 19 -12.22 -7.40 32.81
C GLU A 19 -13.25 -8.45 32.36
N PHE A 20 -13.03 -9.09 31.21
CA PHE A 20 -13.88 -10.19 30.77
C PHE A 20 -13.83 -11.39 31.71
N ALA A 21 -12.65 -11.73 32.27
CA ALA A 21 -12.54 -12.78 33.28
C ALA A 21 -13.33 -12.45 34.56
N LYS A 22 -13.33 -11.18 35.02
CA LYS A 22 -14.15 -10.74 36.16
C LYS A 22 -15.65 -10.84 35.87
N ALA A 23 -16.05 -10.56 34.63
CA ALA A 23 -17.43 -10.66 34.17
C ALA A 23 -17.88 -12.10 33.86
N GLY A 24 -16.99 -13.11 34.00
CA GLY A 24 -17.30 -14.50 33.68
C GLY A 24 -17.45 -14.78 32.18
N ILE A 25 -16.82 -13.97 31.32
CA ILE A 25 -16.85 -14.11 29.86
C ILE A 25 -15.61 -14.87 29.40
N ASP A 26 -15.82 -15.98 28.69
CA ASP A 26 -14.74 -16.75 28.07
C ASP A 26 -14.16 -16.00 26.86
N VAL A 27 -12.83 -15.82 26.85
CA VAL A 27 -12.16 -15.02 25.82
C VAL A 27 -11.31 -15.90 24.92
N LEU A 28 -11.65 -15.93 23.63
CA LEU A 28 -10.81 -16.51 22.58
C LEU A 28 -10.00 -15.40 21.90
N THR A 29 -8.68 -15.41 22.09
CA THR A 29 -7.79 -14.39 21.49
C THR A 29 -6.90 -14.97 20.41
N LYS A 30 -6.72 -14.19 19.34
CA LYS A 30 -5.82 -14.51 18.23
C LYS A 30 -5.17 -13.24 17.72
N GLY A 31 -3.84 -13.28 17.67
CA GLY A 31 -2.99 -12.23 17.15
C GLY A 31 -2.74 -12.43 15.66
N ILE A 32 -2.77 -11.34 14.89
CA ILE A 32 -2.38 -11.30 13.47
C ILE A 32 -1.19 -10.35 13.29
N SER A 33 -0.43 -10.52 12.21
CA SER A 33 0.70 -9.64 11.87
C SER A 33 0.54 -8.98 10.50
N SER A 34 -0.55 -9.26 9.78
CA SER A 34 -0.81 -8.80 8.43
C SER A 34 -2.31 -8.63 8.17
N THR A 35 -2.67 -7.61 7.38
CA THR A 35 -4.06 -7.38 6.94
C THR A 35 -4.62 -8.54 6.10
N ASN A 36 -3.74 -9.31 5.46
CA ASN A 36 -4.11 -10.50 4.69
C ASN A 36 -4.76 -11.59 5.56
N ASP A 37 -4.41 -11.65 6.84
CA ASP A 37 -4.86 -12.71 7.75
C ASP A 37 -6.17 -12.36 8.46
N VAL A 38 -6.65 -11.11 8.29
CA VAL A 38 -7.84 -10.58 8.97
C VAL A 38 -9.07 -11.42 8.65
N GLN A 39 -9.32 -11.75 7.38
CA GLN A 39 -10.54 -12.46 6.98
C GLN A 39 -10.62 -13.86 7.59
N ASP A 40 -9.59 -14.68 7.38
CA ASP A 40 -9.57 -16.07 7.82
C ASP A 40 -9.57 -16.16 9.34
N THR A 41 -8.84 -15.25 9.99
CA THR A 41 -8.81 -15.18 11.45
C THR A 41 -10.15 -14.72 12.01
N ALA A 42 -10.78 -13.69 11.42
CA ALA A 42 -12.10 -13.24 11.82
C ALA A 42 -13.13 -14.35 11.65
N LYS A 43 -13.18 -15.03 10.49
CA LYS A 43 -14.08 -16.18 10.25
C LYS A 43 -13.89 -17.29 11.28
N SER A 44 -12.64 -17.68 11.53
CA SER A 44 -12.29 -18.72 12.50
C SER A 44 -12.71 -18.36 13.93
N LEU A 45 -12.58 -17.11 14.33
CA LEU A 45 -13.00 -16.64 15.65
C LEU A 45 -14.53 -16.53 15.72
N MET A 46 -15.16 -15.90 14.73
CA MET A 46 -16.61 -15.72 14.67
C MET A 46 -17.37 -17.07 14.64
N SER A 47 -16.80 -18.14 14.08
CA SER A 47 -17.43 -19.47 14.16
C SER A 47 -17.44 -20.08 15.56
N GLN A 48 -16.66 -19.52 16.49
CA GLN A 48 -16.46 -20.04 17.85
C GLN A 48 -16.93 -19.05 18.93
N THR A 49 -17.33 -17.83 18.56
CA THR A 49 -17.72 -16.77 19.50
C THR A 49 -19.06 -16.14 19.14
N GLN A 50 -19.79 -15.67 20.16
CA GLN A 50 -21.07 -14.98 19.98
C GLN A 50 -20.89 -13.46 19.77
N VAL A 51 -19.78 -12.92 20.29
CA VAL A 51 -19.41 -11.51 20.17
C VAL A 51 -17.96 -11.42 19.70
N PHE A 52 -17.67 -10.44 18.86
CA PHE A 52 -16.36 -10.18 18.30
C PHE A 52 -15.89 -8.78 18.75
N PHE A 53 -14.88 -8.76 19.63
CA PHE A 53 -14.32 -7.51 20.15
C PHE A 53 -13.09 -7.05 19.33
N ILE A 54 -13.08 -5.76 18.99
CA ILE A 54 -12.00 -5.08 18.27
C ILE A 54 -11.43 -3.95 19.16
N PRO A 55 -10.19 -4.05 19.64
CA PRO A 55 -9.52 -2.94 20.33
C PRO A 55 -9.23 -1.79 19.35
N THR A 56 -8.73 -0.65 19.84
CA THR A 56 -8.30 0.46 18.94
C THR A 56 -7.00 0.09 18.22
N ASP A 57 -7.13 -0.70 17.17
CA ASP A 57 -6.05 -1.30 16.39
C ASP A 57 -6.09 -0.79 14.95
N ASN A 58 -5.05 -0.08 14.52
CA ASN A 58 -5.08 0.63 13.23
C ASN A 58 -5.18 -0.34 12.05
N MET A 59 -4.51 -1.48 12.14
CA MET A 59 -4.54 -2.50 11.10
C MET A 59 -5.93 -3.13 10.96
N ILE A 60 -6.58 -3.48 12.07
CA ILE A 60 -7.93 -4.07 12.04
C ILE A 60 -8.96 -3.03 11.58
N VAL A 61 -8.85 -1.78 12.04
CA VAL A 61 -9.73 -0.68 11.62
C VAL A 61 -9.63 -0.44 10.11
N SER A 62 -8.44 -0.55 9.51
CA SER A 62 -8.27 -0.44 8.04
C SER A 62 -9.01 -1.51 7.23
N ALA A 63 -9.38 -2.62 7.87
CA ALA A 63 -10.13 -3.73 7.29
C ALA A 63 -11.55 -3.87 7.88
N ILE A 64 -12.09 -2.84 8.54
CA ILE A 64 -13.35 -2.95 9.28
C ILE A 64 -14.57 -3.22 8.40
N SER A 65 -14.57 -2.73 7.15
CA SER A 65 -15.66 -2.99 6.20
C SER A 65 -15.79 -4.49 5.91
N LEU A 66 -14.66 -5.19 5.75
CA LEU A 66 -14.63 -6.64 5.59
C LEU A 66 -15.18 -7.35 6.83
N ILE A 67 -14.79 -6.93 8.03
CA ILE A 67 -15.27 -7.53 9.29
C ILE A 67 -16.77 -7.30 9.47
N THR A 68 -17.27 -6.14 9.05
CA THR A 68 -18.70 -5.80 9.07
C THR A 68 -19.50 -6.69 8.13
N GLU A 69 -19.00 -6.95 6.92
CA GLU A 69 -19.63 -7.89 5.99
C GLU A 69 -19.67 -9.32 6.56
N LEU A 70 -18.55 -9.79 7.14
CA LEU A 70 -18.49 -11.09 7.80
C LEU A 70 -19.43 -11.19 9.00
N SER A 71 -19.57 -10.11 9.77
CA SER A 71 -20.52 -10.03 10.87
C SER A 71 -21.97 -10.22 10.40
N LYS A 72 -22.34 -9.62 9.26
CA LYS A 72 -23.67 -9.81 8.65
C LYS A 72 -23.87 -11.22 8.12
N GLU A 73 -22.86 -11.81 7.50
CA GLU A 73 -22.86 -13.17 6.95
C GLU A 73 -22.99 -14.23 8.05
N MET A 74 -22.16 -14.12 9.08
CA MET A 74 -22.05 -15.11 10.16
C MET A 74 -23.00 -14.84 11.34
N LYS A 75 -23.72 -13.71 11.31
CA LYS A 75 -24.63 -13.26 12.38
C LYS A 75 -23.95 -13.12 13.75
N VAL A 76 -22.70 -12.65 13.76
CA VAL A 76 -21.91 -12.42 14.99
C VAL A 76 -21.80 -10.93 15.26
N SER A 77 -22.14 -10.48 16.46
CA SER A 77 -22.08 -9.08 16.86
C SER A 77 -20.65 -8.57 16.97
N VAL A 78 -20.34 -7.45 16.34
CA VAL A 78 -19.01 -6.80 16.48
C VAL A 78 -19.14 -5.59 17.40
N VAL A 79 -18.29 -5.53 18.43
CA VAL A 79 -18.15 -4.38 19.31
C VAL A 79 -16.72 -3.87 19.18
N GLY A 80 -16.53 -2.56 19.03
CA GLY A 80 -15.19 -2.02 18.90
C GLY A 80 -14.86 -0.88 19.85
N GLY A 81 -13.60 -0.47 19.85
CA GLY A 81 -13.03 0.46 20.83
C GLY A 81 -13.23 1.96 20.56
N SER A 82 -13.88 2.34 19.46
CA SER A 82 -14.04 3.75 19.09
C SER A 82 -15.36 4.05 18.36
N ALA A 83 -15.76 5.32 18.35
CA ALA A 83 -17.05 5.75 17.78
C ALA A 83 -17.09 5.75 16.24
N ASP A 84 -15.95 6.02 15.59
CA ASP A 84 -15.81 6.16 14.13
C ASP A 84 -16.04 4.85 13.37
N ILE A 85 -15.79 3.70 14.00
CA ILE A 85 -16.03 2.39 13.39
C ILE A 85 -17.52 1.99 13.40
N VAL A 86 -18.35 2.62 14.24
CA VAL A 86 -19.80 2.36 14.26
C VAL A 86 -20.46 2.92 13.00
N GLU A 87 -19.98 4.05 12.50
CA GLU A 87 -20.38 4.62 11.19
C GLU A 87 -20.01 3.68 10.03
N GLN A 88 -18.95 2.88 10.20
CA GLN A 88 -18.51 1.89 9.21
C GLN A 88 -19.26 0.54 9.30
N GLY A 89 -20.28 0.47 10.17
CA GLY A 89 -21.27 -0.61 10.21
C GLY A 89 -21.10 -1.62 11.34
N VAL A 90 -20.22 -1.35 12.31
CA VAL A 90 -20.09 -2.13 13.55
C VAL A 90 -21.35 -1.92 14.43
N LEU A 91 -21.73 -2.92 15.24
CA LEU A 91 -22.97 -2.86 16.04
C LEU A 91 -22.94 -1.72 17.05
N GLY A 92 -21.81 -1.53 17.74
CA GLY A 92 -21.69 -0.42 18.68
C GLY A 92 -20.33 -0.34 19.34
N THR A 93 -20.14 0.75 20.08
CA THR A 93 -18.97 1.01 20.90
C THR A 93 -19.38 1.66 22.22
N TYR A 94 -18.52 1.47 23.23
CA TYR A 94 -18.31 2.45 24.27
C TYR A 94 -16.85 2.88 24.17
N GLY A 95 -16.61 4.04 23.57
CA GLY A 95 -15.26 4.38 23.11
C GLY A 95 -15.01 5.88 23.02
N ALA A 96 -13.75 6.22 22.78
CA ALA A 96 -13.33 7.61 22.65
C ALA A 96 -13.98 8.27 21.42
N ASN A 97 -14.49 9.49 21.62
CA ASN A 97 -14.88 10.35 20.51
C ASN A 97 -13.64 11.09 20.00
N TYR A 98 -13.13 10.70 18.83
CA TYR A 98 -11.91 11.27 18.26
C TYR A 98 -12.04 12.75 17.87
N GLU A 99 -13.24 13.24 17.56
CA GLU A 99 -13.45 14.68 17.31
C GLU A 99 -13.30 15.48 18.61
N ALA A 100 -13.91 15.01 19.70
CA ALA A 100 -13.77 15.61 21.02
C ALA A 100 -12.32 15.55 21.51
N LEU A 101 -11.63 14.43 21.28
CA LEU A 101 -10.21 14.26 21.57
C LEU A 101 -9.36 15.24 20.76
N GLY A 102 -9.64 15.41 19.47
CA GLY A 102 -8.97 16.41 18.62
C GLY A 102 -9.14 17.84 19.13
N ARG A 103 -10.34 18.21 19.59
CA ARG A 103 -10.60 19.51 20.24
C ARG A 103 -9.81 19.66 21.56
N GLN A 104 -9.67 18.59 22.33
CA GLN A 104 -8.86 18.55 23.55
C GLN A 104 -7.36 18.74 23.21
N THR A 105 -6.84 18.03 22.22
CA THR A 105 -5.46 18.17 21.73
C THR A 105 -5.20 19.59 21.21
N ALA A 106 -6.15 20.19 20.49
CA ALA A 106 -6.03 21.57 20.01
C ALA A 106 -5.91 22.57 21.18
N LYS A 107 -6.64 22.37 22.29
CA LYS A 107 -6.50 23.20 23.49
C LYS A 107 -5.10 23.09 24.12
N LEU A 108 -4.52 21.88 24.14
CA LEU A 108 -3.14 21.67 24.59
C LEU A 108 -2.14 22.35 23.64
N ALA A 109 -2.35 22.25 22.33
CA ALA A 109 -1.51 22.93 21.35
C ALA A 109 -1.56 24.45 21.51
N VAL A 110 -2.72 25.04 21.78
CA VAL A 110 -2.86 26.48 22.05
C VAL A 110 -2.10 26.90 23.31
N ARG A 111 -2.06 26.07 24.36
CA ARG A 111 -1.26 26.33 25.56
C ARG A 111 0.23 26.40 25.25
N ILE A 112 0.72 25.46 24.45
CA ILE A 112 2.13 25.42 24.01
C ILE A 112 2.45 26.63 23.13
N ILE A 113 1.58 26.97 22.17
CA ILE A 113 1.75 28.14 21.30
C ILE A 113 1.77 29.45 22.11
N LYS A 114 1.04 29.51 23.23
CA LYS A 114 1.03 30.64 24.17
C LYS A 114 2.27 30.68 25.09
N GLY A 115 3.24 29.79 24.90
CA GLY A 115 4.53 29.80 25.59
C GLY A 115 4.62 28.88 26.80
N GLU A 116 3.66 27.97 26.99
CA GLU A 116 3.78 26.93 28.02
C GLU A 116 4.82 25.87 27.61
N ASP A 117 5.67 25.49 28.56
CA ASP A 117 6.71 24.48 28.34
C ASP A 117 6.07 23.10 28.15
N VAL A 118 6.40 22.44 27.04
CA VAL A 118 5.90 21.11 26.68
C VAL A 118 6.17 20.09 27.79
N SER A 119 7.27 20.22 28.53
CA SER A 119 7.62 19.31 29.63
C SER A 119 6.64 19.36 30.80
N LYS A 120 5.85 20.44 30.93
CA LYS A 120 4.84 20.63 31.98
C LYS A 120 3.44 20.25 31.55
N VAL A 121 3.23 19.99 30.26
CA VAL A 121 1.93 19.57 29.73
C VAL A 121 1.83 18.05 29.85
N SER A 122 1.07 17.58 30.85
CA SER A 122 0.82 16.15 31.04
C SER A 122 -0.04 15.57 29.92
N ALA A 123 0.22 14.31 29.56
CA ALA A 123 -0.66 13.56 28.67
C ALA A 123 -2.03 13.40 29.33
N GLU A 124 -3.10 13.70 28.58
CA GLU A 124 -4.48 13.59 29.06
C GLU A 124 -5.18 12.39 28.40
N TYR A 125 -5.97 11.64 29.17
CA TYR A 125 -6.90 10.65 28.64
C TYR A 125 -8.11 11.33 27.99
N PRO A 126 -8.81 10.64 27.06
CA PRO A 126 -10.05 11.15 26.48
C PRO A 126 -11.08 11.42 27.58
N LYS A 127 -11.54 12.67 27.69
CA LYS A 127 -12.55 13.07 28.69
C LYS A 127 -13.98 12.76 28.28
N THR A 128 -14.20 12.53 26.99
CA THR A 128 -15.53 12.27 26.43
C THR A 128 -15.52 10.89 25.79
N LEU A 129 -16.18 9.95 26.46
CA LEU A 129 -16.54 8.65 25.92
C LEU A 129 -17.96 8.74 25.37
N SER A 130 -18.24 8.01 24.29
CA SER A 130 -19.56 7.99 23.68
C SER A 130 -20.02 6.55 23.51
N VAL A 131 -21.23 6.27 23.99
CA VAL A 131 -21.97 5.07 23.62
C VAL A 131 -22.59 5.36 22.25
N VAL A 132 -22.16 4.64 21.23
CA VAL A 132 -22.74 4.75 19.88
C VAL A 132 -23.18 3.37 19.45
N ALA A 133 -24.44 3.25 19.04
CA ALA A 133 -25.03 2.00 18.56
C ALA A 133 -25.61 2.19 17.15
N ASN A 134 -25.47 1.16 16.33
CA ASN A 134 -25.94 1.13 14.95
C ASN A 134 -27.29 0.40 14.87
N ASP A 135 -28.37 1.17 14.75
CA ASP A 135 -29.74 0.63 14.68
C ASP A 135 -29.96 -0.27 13.45
N ASP A 136 -29.33 0.02 12.32
CA ASP A 136 -29.49 -0.78 11.09
C ASP A 136 -28.76 -2.11 11.21
N MET A 137 -27.58 -2.11 11.85
CA MET A 137 -26.85 -3.34 12.14
C MET A 137 -27.58 -4.19 13.17
N ALA A 138 -28.17 -3.58 14.21
CA ALA A 138 -28.97 -4.29 15.19
C ALA A 138 -30.20 -4.96 14.58
N LYS A 139 -30.93 -4.27 13.68
CA LYS A 139 -32.02 -4.88 12.90
C LYS A 139 -31.54 -6.05 12.05
N THR A 140 -30.38 -5.91 11.41
CA THR A 140 -29.78 -6.95 10.56
C THR A 140 -29.38 -8.20 11.36
N LEU A 141 -28.96 -8.01 12.61
CA LEU A 141 -28.57 -9.08 13.53
C LEU A 141 -29.72 -9.59 14.40
N GLY A 142 -30.88 -8.92 14.40
CA GLY A 142 -32.03 -9.28 15.24
C GLY A 142 -31.82 -8.97 16.73
N ILE A 143 -31.06 -7.93 17.04
CA ILE A 143 -30.70 -7.53 18.41
C ILE A 143 -31.60 -6.37 18.85
N ASP A 144 -32.20 -6.50 20.03
CA ASP A 144 -32.95 -5.42 20.66
C ASP A 144 -31.98 -4.47 21.38
N LEU A 145 -31.98 -3.19 20.99
CA LEU A 145 -31.13 -2.14 21.55
C LEU A 145 -31.83 -1.29 22.62
N THR A 146 -33.09 -1.60 22.97
CA THR A 146 -33.87 -0.79 23.91
C THR A 146 -33.19 -0.61 25.26
N SER A 147 -32.53 -1.64 25.80
CA SER A 147 -31.82 -1.56 27.08
C SER A 147 -30.55 -0.68 27.06
N ILE A 148 -29.97 -0.42 25.88
CA ILE A 148 -28.73 0.38 25.74
C ILE A 148 -29.05 1.86 25.50
N LYS A 149 -30.22 2.17 24.93
CA LYS A 149 -30.65 3.55 24.67
C LYS A 149 -31.01 4.30 25.95
N ASP A 150 -31.51 3.62 26.98
CA ASP A 150 -31.83 4.25 28.26
C ASP A 150 -30.55 4.72 29.00
N GLU A 151 -29.47 3.92 28.98
CA GLU A 151 -28.17 4.28 29.58
C GLU A 151 -27.42 5.39 28.83
N SER A 152 -27.68 5.57 27.53
CA SER A 152 -27.05 6.65 26.74
C SER A 152 -27.42 8.06 27.21
N THR A 153 -28.51 8.17 27.99
CA THR A 153 -28.99 9.42 28.58
C THR A 153 -28.35 9.68 29.95
N GLU A 154 -28.06 8.64 30.74
CA GLU A 154 -27.53 8.75 32.11
C GLU A 154 -25.99 8.83 32.18
N ALA A 155 -25.27 8.19 31.24
CA ALA A 155 -23.80 8.24 31.19
C ALA A 155 -23.22 9.64 30.90
N SER A 156 -24.05 10.57 30.42
CA SER A 156 -23.64 11.96 30.20
C SER A 156 -23.57 12.81 31.48
N SER A 157 -24.03 12.29 32.62
CA SER A 157 -24.20 13.07 33.87
C SER A 157 -23.32 12.70 35.07
N GLU A 158 -22.67 11.53 35.16
CA GLU A 158 -22.09 11.09 36.46
C GLU A 158 -20.57 10.90 36.57
N GLU A 159 -19.78 10.73 35.50
CA GLU A 159 -18.33 10.52 35.66
C GLU A 159 -17.52 11.83 35.58
N SER A 160 -17.75 12.69 36.56
CA SER A 160 -16.86 13.83 36.89
C SER A 160 -16.41 13.73 38.35
N GLN A 161 -15.73 12.64 38.71
CA GLN A 161 -14.82 12.63 39.86
C GLN A 161 -13.96 11.36 39.92
N THR A 162 -12.73 11.55 40.38
CA THR A 162 -11.75 10.57 40.89
C THR A 162 -11.05 9.61 39.91
N ALA A 163 -9.85 10.01 39.48
CA ALA A 163 -8.66 9.14 39.49
C ALA A 163 -7.38 10.00 39.47
N THR A 164 -6.95 10.47 40.64
CA THR A 164 -5.59 10.94 40.90
C THR A 164 -4.84 9.85 41.65
N ALA A 165 -3.80 9.27 41.03
CA ALA A 165 -2.65 8.59 41.66
C ALA A 165 -1.87 7.84 40.56
N ASP A 166 -0.56 7.66 40.58
CA ASP A 166 0.55 8.30 41.28
C ASP A 166 1.79 7.79 40.54
N SER A 167 2.68 8.68 40.11
CA SER A 167 3.91 8.31 39.43
C SER A 167 5.06 8.31 40.43
N SER A 168 5.54 7.14 40.87
CA SER A 168 6.99 6.88 41.01
C SER A 168 7.30 5.47 41.58
N LYS A 169 8.45 4.94 41.13
CA LYS A 169 9.25 3.83 41.67
C LYS A 169 8.76 2.39 41.43
N ALA A 170 9.45 1.70 40.52
CA ALA A 170 10.34 0.58 40.90
C ALA A 170 11.15 0.07 39.69
N THR A 171 12.46 0.25 39.78
CA THR A 171 13.48 -0.49 39.04
C THR A 171 13.50 -1.96 39.50
N THR A 172 14.15 -2.82 38.71
CA THR A 172 14.63 -4.19 39.01
C THR A 172 13.58 -5.31 39.10
N ALA A 173 13.54 -6.19 38.08
CA ALA A 173 14.15 -7.52 38.13
C ALA A 173 13.47 -8.48 37.13
N THR A 174 14.25 -8.92 36.15
CA THR A 174 14.03 -10.15 35.38
C THR A 174 13.75 -11.35 36.30
N PRO A 175 12.90 -12.29 35.85
CA PRO A 175 13.35 -13.69 35.86
C PRO A 175 13.29 -14.33 34.46
N LYS A 176 14.34 -15.08 34.16
CA LYS A 176 14.53 -15.88 32.95
C LYS A 176 13.77 -17.21 33.02
N LYS A 177 13.20 -17.55 31.86
CA LYS A 177 13.20 -18.85 31.13
C LYS A 177 12.52 -20.08 31.74
N SER A 178 11.63 -20.66 30.93
CA SER A 178 11.79 -21.96 30.26
C SER A 178 10.67 -22.10 29.20
N SER A 179 10.77 -22.75 28.04
CA SER A 179 11.88 -23.27 27.22
C SER A 179 11.23 -23.89 25.97
N GLN A 180 11.36 -23.26 24.80
CA GLN A 180 11.39 -23.94 23.48
C GLN A 180 11.64 -22.89 22.37
N SER A 181 12.91 -22.52 22.21
CA SER A 181 13.38 -21.61 21.17
C SER A 181 14.80 -22.03 20.86
N ASP A 182 14.98 -22.90 19.87
CA ASP A 182 16.26 -23.13 19.19
C ASP A 182 15.98 -23.77 17.82
N LYS A 183 15.39 -22.97 16.90
CA LYS A 183 15.37 -23.21 15.42
C LYS A 183 14.67 -22.12 14.58
N LYS A 184 14.08 -21.08 15.18
CA LYS A 184 13.19 -20.14 14.46
C LYS A 184 13.84 -18.84 13.94
N THR A 185 15.10 -18.56 14.25
CA THR A 185 15.72 -17.25 13.97
C THR A 185 16.38 -17.13 12.58
N SER A 186 16.78 -18.25 11.95
CA SER A 186 17.38 -18.23 10.60
C SER A 186 16.37 -17.99 9.48
N ASN A 187 15.10 -18.34 9.70
CA ASN A 187 14.08 -18.30 8.66
C ASN A 187 13.45 -16.90 8.51
N ALA A 188 13.42 -16.10 9.58
CA ALA A 188 12.83 -14.77 9.56
C ALA A 188 13.53 -13.82 8.56
N TRP A 189 14.86 -13.85 8.50
CA TRP A 189 15.63 -13.03 7.55
C TRP A 189 15.43 -13.49 6.10
N LEU A 190 15.33 -14.80 5.87
CA LEU A 190 15.04 -15.34 4.56
C LEU A 190 13.62 -14.97 4.09
N ASP A 191 12.63 -15.06 4.97
CA ASP A 191 11.24 -14.68 4.67
C ASP A 191 11.11 -13.18 4.35
N ILE A 192 11.85 -12.33 5.07
CA ILE A 192 11.94 -10.89 4.80
C ILE A 192 12.51 -10.63 3.41
N ILE A 193 13.62 -11.28 3.06
CA ILE A 193 14.27 -11.13 1.74
C ILE A 193 13.36 -11.65 0.63
N LEU A 194 12.74 -12.81 0.82
CA LEU A 194 11.84 -13.40 -0.17
C LEU A 194 10.59 -12.53 -0.39
N THR A 195 10.06 -11.92 0.67
CA THR A 195 8.94 -10.96 0.57
C THR A 195 9.37 -9.70 -0.20
N ALA A 196 10.57 -9.20 0.04
CA ALA A 196 11.12 -8.05 -0.69
C ALA A 196 11.33 -8.36 -2.18
N ILE A 197 11.82 -9.56 -2.52
CA ILE A 197 11.98 -10.03 -3.91
C ILE A 197 10.62 -10.14 -4.60
N SER A 198 9.65 -10.77 -3.94
CA SER A 198 8.28 -10.95 -4.44
C SER A 198 7.65 -9.60 -4.82
N GLN A 199 7.65 -8.66 -3.89
CA GLN A 199 7.15 -7.31 -4.13
C GLN A 199 8.00 -6.57 -5.18
N GLY A 200 9.32 -6.63 -5.08
CA GLY A 200 10.24 -5.97 -6.00
C GLY A 200 10.06 -6.38 -7.45
N LEU A 201 9.74 -7.65 -7.71
CA LEU A 201 9.41 -8.16 -9.05
C LEU A 201 8.12 -7.54 -9.61
N LEU A 202 7.06 -7.45 -8.80
CA LEU A 202 5.80 -6.82 -9.25
C LEU A 202 5.99 -5.33 -9.55
N TRP A 203 6.71 -4.62 -8.67
CA TRP A 203 7.03 -3.20 -8.83
C TRP A 203 8.00 -2.93 -10.00
N ALA A 204 8.80 -3.92 -10.42
CA ALA A 204 9.72 -3.77 -11.53
C ALA A 204 9.00 -3.49 -12.86
N ILE A 205 7.82 -4.07 -13.07
CA ILE A 205 7.01 -3.83 -14.27
C ILE A 205 6.59 -2.35 -14.34
N MET A 206 6.20 -1.77 -13.21
CA MET A 206 5.90 -0.35 -13.12
C MET A 206 7.14 0.50 -13.42
N ALA A 207 8.29 0.17 -12.83
CA ALA A 207 9.54 0.89 -13.08
C ALA A 207 9.96 0.82 -14.57
N ILE A 208 9.74 -0.30 -15.25
CA ILE A 208 9.94 -0.44 -16.70
C ILE A 208 8.98 0.47 -17.48
N GLY A 209 7.71 0.56 -17.07
CA GLY A 209 6.74 1.48 -17.67
C GLY A 209 7.18 2.95 -17.55
N VAL A 210 7.58 3.38 -16.35
CA VAL A 210 8.10 4.74 -16.08
C VAL A 210 9.40 4.98 -16.87
N PHE A 211 10.26 3.98 -17.04
CA PHE A 211 11.49 4.11 -17.80
C PHE A 211 11.24 4.49 -19.28
N ILE A 212 10.13 4.06 -19.89
CA ILE A 212 9.79 4.42 -21.27
C ILE A 212 9.52 5.92 -21.37
N THR A 213 8.66 6.48 -20.52
CA THR A 213 8.36 7.92 -20.57
C THR A 213 9.55 8.76 -20.11
N PHE A 214 10.17 8.38 -18.99
CA PHE A 214 11.24 9.17 -18.39
C PHE A 214 12.56 9.13 -19.16
N ARG A 215 13.00 7.95 -19.60
CA ARG A 215 14.35 7.78 -20.17
C ARG A 215 14.35 7.58 -21.67
N ILE A 216 13.29 7.02 -22.25
CA ILE A 216 13.19 6.86 -23.72
C ILE A 216 12.54 8.08 -24.36
N LEU A 217 11.48 8.64 -23.79
CA LEU A 217 10.82 9.82 -24.37
C LEU A 217 11.31 11.16 -23.79
N ASP A 218 12.06 11.14 -22.69
CA ASP A 218 12.51 12.32 -21.95
C ASP A 218 11.35 13.21 -21.47
N ILE A 219 10.35 12.57 -20.87
CA ILE A 219 9.08 13.17 -20.43
C ILE A 219 8.81 12.77 -18.98
N ALA A 220 8.64 13.76 -18.12
CA ALA A 220 8.17 13.56 -16.75
C ALA A 220 6.64 13.35 -16.73
N ASP A 221 6.21 12.10 -16.88
CA ASP A 221 4.79 11.72 -16.96
C ASP A 221 4.20 11.39 -15.58
N LEU A 222 3.49 12.36 -14.98
CA LEU A 222 2.77 12.16 -13.72
C LEU A 222 1.48 11.33 -13.87
N SER A 223 0.99 11.06 -15.08
CA SER A 223 -0.23 10.25 -15.27
C SER A 223 -0.07 8.80 -14.80
N ALA A 224 1.19 8.34 -14.65
CA ALA A 224 1.57 7.08 -14.04
C ALA A 224 0.84 6.81 -12.71
N GLU A 225 0.70 7.83 -11.85
CA GLU A 225 0.07 7.69 -10.54
C GLU A 225 -1.44 7.47 -10.61
N GLY A 226 -2.10 7.86 -11.71
CA GLY A 226 -3.51 7.61 -11.94
C GLY A 226 -3.77 6.31 -12.72
N SER A 227 -2.86 5.95 -13.63
CA SER A 227 -2.96 4.73 -14.44
C SER A 227 -2.71 3.47 -13.62
N PHE A 228 -1.85 3.53 -12.60
CA PHE A 228 -1.62 2.42 -11.68
C PHE A 228 -2.90 1.99 -10.93
N PRO A 229 -3.61 2.88 -10.20
CA PRO A 229 -4.88 2.56 -9.58
C PRO A 229 -5.99 2.23 -10.59
N LEU A 230 -5.92 2.73 -11.83
CA LEU A 230 -6.88 2.35 -12.88
C LEU A 230 -6.75 0.87 -13.27
N GLY A 231 -5.54 0.37 -13.47
CA GLY A 231 -5.30 -1.05 -13.75
C GLY A 231 -5.75 -1.95 -12.60
N ALA A 232 -5.45 -1.51 -11.38
CA ALA A 232 -5.91 -2.14 -10.16
C ALA A 232 -7.44 -2.17 -10.03
N ALA A 233 -8.11 -1.03 -10.22
CA ALA A 233 -9.55 -0.87 -10.11
C ALA A 233 -10.30 -1.72 -11.14
N SER A 234 -9.89 -1.64 -12.41
CA SER A 234 -10.49 -2.40 -13.50
C SER A 234 -10.29 -3.91 -13.32
N THR A 235 -9.13 -4.37 -12.86
CA THR A 235 -8.92 -5.79 -12.53
C THR A 235 -9.75 -6.23 -11.33
N ALA A 236 -9.83 -5.42 -10.27
CA ALA A 236 -10.63 -5.72 -9.09
C ALA A 236 -12.11 -5.93 -9.43
N ILE A 237 -12.72 -4.97 -10.14
CA ILE A 237 -14.14 -5.05 -10.49
C ILE A 237 -14.45 -6.22 -11.43
N MET A 238 -13.54 -6.52 -12.38
CA MET A 238 -13.70 -7.68 -13.26
C MET A 238 -13.64 -9.00 -12.48
N ILE A 239 -12.74 -9.12 -11.50
CA ILE A 239 -12.65 -10.31 -10.64
C ILE A 239 -13.89 -10.44 -9.74
N VAL A 240 -14.36 -9.33 -9.15
CA VAL A 240 -15.58 -9.33 -8.33
C VAL A 240 -16.81 -9.75 -9.14
N ASN A 241 -16.87 -9.37 -10.42
CA ASN A 241 -17.91 -9.79 -11.36
C ASN A 241 -17.73 -11.23 -11.90
N GLY A 242 -16.78 -12.00 -11.37
CA GLY A 242 -16.59 -13.42 -11.72
C GLY A 242 -15.83 -13.66 -13.05
N ILE A 243 -15.19 -12.64 -13.63
CA ILE A 243 -14.38 -12.81 -14.84
C ILE A 243 -13.05 -13.48 -14.47
N ASN A 244 -12.54 -14.32 -15.37
CA ASN A 244 -11.25 -15.00 -15.18
C ASN A 244 -10.12 -14.00 -14.85
N PRO A 245 -9.30 -14.25 -13.81
CA PRO A 245 -8.22 -13.37 -13.38
C PRO A 245 -7.21 -12.97 -14.46
N MET A 246 -6.93 -13.86 -15.42
CA MET A 246 -6.02 -13.56 -16.52
C MET A 246 -6.61 -12.54 -17.50
N ILE A 247 -7.91 -12.68 -17.80
CA ILE A 247 -8.65 -11.72 -18.65
C ILE A 247 -8.79 -10.39 -17.92
N ALA A 248 -9.05 -10.41 -16.61
CA ALA A 248 -9.11 -9.22 -15.78
C ALA A 248 -7.77 -8.44 -15.76
N THR A 249 -6.65 -9.16 -15.77
CA THR A 249 -5.31 -8.57 -15.85
C THR A 249 -5.07 -7.88 -17.20
N ILE A 250 -5.52 -8.51 -18.29
CA ILE A 250 -5.46 -7.91 -19.64
C ILE A 250 -6.39 -6.70 -19.73
N GLY A 251 -7.59 -6.77 -19.13
CA GLY A 251 -8.51 -5.65 -19.04
C GLY A 251 -7.89 -4.43 -18.36
N GLY A 252 -7.16 -4.64 -17.27
CA GLY A 252 -6.43 -3.57 -16.60
C GLY A 252 -5.28 -2.99 -17.41
N PHE A 253 -4.51 -3.83 -18.11
CA PHE A 253 -3.49 -3.37 -19.07
C PHE A 253 -4.10 -2.48 -20.17
N VAL A 254 -5.22 -2.90 -20.76
CA VAL A 254 -5.91 -2.13 -21.81
C VAL A 254 -6.47 -0.81 -21.29
N ALA A 255 -7.05 -0.80 -20.08
CA ALA A 255 -7.50 0.43 -19.43
C ALA A 255 -6.35 1.44 -19.25
N GLY A 256 -5.17 0.96 -18.84
CA GLY A 256 -3.95 1.77 -18.78
C GLY A 256 -3.47 2.28 -20.14
N MET A 257 -3.57 1.46 -21.19
CA MET A 257 -3.23 1.91 -22.55
C MET A 257 -4.17 3.02 -23.03
N LEU A 258 -5.46 2.95 -22.70
CA LEU A 258 -6.43 4.01 -23.02
C LEU A 258 -6.12 5.31 -22.26
N ALA A 259 -5.80 5.21 -20.97
CA ALA A 259 -5.35 6.35 -20.17
C ALA A 259 -4.08 7.00 -20.77
N GLY A 260 -3.11 6.18 -21.19
CA GLY A 260 -1.91 6.64 -21.88
C GLY A 260 -2.21 7.26 -23.25
N ALA A 261 -3.18 6.73 -24.00
CA ALA A 261 -3.60 7.32 -25.27
C ALA A 261 -4.17 8.73 -25.07
N VAL A 262 -4.97 8.92 -24.02
CA VAL A 262 -5.51 10.22 -23.63
C VAL A 262 -4.38 11.17 -23.22
N ALA A 263 -3.47 10.75 -22.35
CA ALA A 263 -2.31 11.55 -21.95
C ALA A 263 -1.44 11.96 -23.16
N GLY A 264 -1.13 11.01 -24.04
CA GLY A 264 -0.40 11.26 -25.27
C GLY A 264 -1.12 12.22 -26.21
N PHE A 265 -2.46 12.12 -26.30
CA PHE A 265 -3.27 13.02 -27.12
C PHE A 265 -3.26 14.46 -26.59
N LEU A 266 -3.41 14.64 -25.28
CA LEU A 266 -3.35 15.96 -24.62
C LEU A 266 -1.99 16.63 -24.86
N ASN A 267 -0.90 15.89 -24.69
CA ASN A 267 0.43 16.43 -24.93
C ASN A 267 0.64 16.75 -26.43
N THR A 268 0.34 15.82 -27.32
CA THR A 268 0.76 15.94 -28.73
C THR A 268 -0.20 16.74 -29.61
N LYS A 269 -1.51 16.53 -29.49
CA LYS A 269 -2.52 17.22 -30.31
C LYS A 269 -2.95 18.55 -29.70
N MET A 270 -3.23 18.56 -28.41
CA MET A 270 -3.63 19.80 -27.71
C MET A 270 -2.43 20.67 -27.33
N LYS A 271 -1.19 20.17 -27.50
CA LYS A 271 0.06 20.90 -27.23
C LYS A 271 0.15 21.42 -25.80
N ILE A 272 -0.49 20.71 -24.86
CA ILE A 272 -0.42 21.03 -23.44
C ILE A 272 0.98 20.63 -22.93
N PRO A 273 1.65 21.45 -22.11
CA PRO A 273 2.93 21.08 -21.50
C PRO A 273 2.88 19.71 -20.81
N VAL A 274 3.99 18.98 -20.86
CA VAL A 274 4.12 17.60 -20.34
C VAL A 274 3.64 17.45 -18.89
N LEU A 275 4.14 18.31 -18.01
CA LEU A 275 3.81 18.26 -16.58
C LEU A 275 2.31 18.51 -16.34
N LEU A 276 1.75 19.51 -17.03
CA LEU A 276 0.33 19.86 -16.89
C LEU A 276 -0.57 18.74 -17.44
N THR A 277 -0.16 18.10 -18.54
CA THR A 277 -0.86 16.92 -19.08
C THR A 277 -0.92 15.79 -18.05
N GLY A 278 0.21 15.51 -17.38
CA GLY A 278 0.27 14.49 -16.33
C GLY A 278 -0.67 14.79 -15.17
N ILE A 279 -0.69 16.03 -14.68
CA ILE A 279 -1.56 16.45 -13.58
C ILE A 279 -3.05 16.37 -13.98
N ILE A 280 -3.41 16.84 -15.18
CA ILE A 280 -4.81 16.79 -15.66
C ILE A 280 -5.30 15.34 -15.73
N VAL A 281 -4.49 14.44 -16.30
CA VAL A 281 -4.86 13.03 -16.42
C VAL A 281 -4.90 12.36 -15.05
N LEU A 282 -3.97 12.65 -14.15
CA LEU A 282 -3.98 12.14 -12.78
C LEU A 282 -5.29 12.51 -12.06
N THR A 283 -5.68 13.79 -12.10
CA THR A 283 -6.93 14.25 -11.46
C THR A 283 -8.16 13.65 -12.12
N ALA A 284 -8.19 13.54 -13.45
CA ALA A 284 -9.29 12.90 -14.17
C ALA A 284 -9.41 11.41 -13.82
N LEU A 285 -8.27 10.69 -13.78
CA LEU A 285 -8.23 9.27 -13.45
C LEU A 285 -8.62 9.00 -12.01
N TYR A 286 -8.36 9.92 -11.07
CA TYR A 286 -8.89 9.79 -9.71
C TYR A 286 -10.41 9.62 -9.70
N SER A 287 -11.14 10.49 -10.41
CA SER A 287 -12.61 10.39 -10.53
C SER A 287 -13.06 9.15 -11.31
N VAL A 288 -12.34 8.78 -12.39
CA VAL A 288 -12.66 7.57 -13.16
C VAL A 288 -12.46 6.31 -12.32
N ASN A 289 -11.38 6.24 -11.53
CA ASN A 289 -11.08 5.10 -10.67
C ASN A 289 -12.16 4.94 -9.59
N LEU A 290 -12.61 6.04 -8.98
CA LEU A 290 -13.73 6.03 -8.03
C LEU A 290 -15.01 5.50 -8.69
N LEU A 291 -15.30 5.92 -9.92
CA LEU A 291 -16.48 5.48 -10.66
C LEU A 291 -16.40 4.00 -11.03
N VAL A 292 -15.21 3.49 -11.38
CA VAL A 292 -14.97 2.08 -11.71
C VAL A 292 -15.09 1.19 -10.48
N LEU A 293 -14.59 1.63 -9.32
CA LEU A 293 -14.66 0.86 -8.07
C LEU A 293 -16.03 0.93 -7.39
N GLY A 294 -16.74 2.06 -7.51
CA GLY A 294 -18.00 2.32 -6.79
C GLY A 294 -17.81 2.64 -5.30
N SER A 295 -16.63 2.39 -4.73
CA SER A 295 -16.26 2.71 -3.36
C SER A 295 -14.77 3.11 -3.27
N ALA A 296 -14.34 3.61 -2.11
CA ALA A 296 -12.94 3.99 -1.88
C ALA A 296 -12.00 2.78 -1.79
N ASN A 297 -12.52 1.62 -1.38
CA ASN A 297 -11.80 0.36 -1.26
C ASN A 297 -12.71 -0.83 -1.61
N VAL A 298 -12.23 -1.74 -2.45
CA VAL A 298 -12.90 -2.98 -2.84
C VAL A 298 -12.02 -4.17 -2.50
N SER A 299 -12.55 -5.13 -1.74
CA SER A 299 -11.84 -6.35 -1.38
C SER A 299 -12.00 -7.44 -2.43
N LEU A 300 -10.94 -8.22 -2.69
CA LEU A 300 -10.94 -9.43 -3.52
C LEU A 300 -10.93 -10.70 -2.66
N ALA A 301 -11.21 -10.55 -1.36
CA ALA A 301 -11.11 -11.65 -0.42
C ALA A 301 -12.23 -12.69 -0.66
N GLY A 302 -11.87 -13.97 -0.81
CA GLY A 302 -12.78 -15.04 -1.24
C GLY A 302 -12.94 -15.21 -2.76
N GLN A 303 -12.37 -14.31 -3.57
CA GLN A 303 -12.38 -14.43 -5.03
C GLN A 303 -11.18 -15.23 -5.55
N THR A 304 -11.35 -15.90 -6.69
CA THR A 304 -10.21 -16.54 -7.37
C THR A 304 -9.31 -15.45 -7.95
N THR A 305 -8.05 -15.40 -7.56
CA THR A 305 -7.03 -14.49 -8.13
C THR A 305 -5.99 -15.30 -8.90
N LEU A 306 -5.12 -14.66 -9.71
CA LEU A 306 -3.98 -15.36 -10.31
C LEU A 306 -3.17 -16.12 -9.27
N VAL A 307 -2.97 -15.50 -8.10
CA VAL A 307 -2.22 -16.10 -7.00
C VAL A 307 -2.94 -17.34 -6.49
N THR A 308 -4.26 -17.27 -6.26
CA THR A 308 -5.08 -18.41 -5.83
C THR A 308 -5.05 -19.56 -6.85
N VAL A 309 -5.20 -19.26 -8.14
CA VAL A 309 -5.18 -20.25 -9.22
C VAL A 309 -3.82 -20.96 -9.28
N LEU A 310 -2.72 -20.22 -9.13
CA LEU A 310 -1.37 -20.80 -9.21
C LEU A 310 -0.98 -21.56 -7.94
N THR A 311 -1.40 -21.09 -6.76
CA THR A 311 -1.29 -21.81 -5.49
C THR A 311 -2.02 -23.15 -5.56
N LEU A 312 -3.24 -23.17 -6.12
CA LEU A 312 -4.04 -24.38 -6.26
C LEU A 312 -3.49 -25.36 -7.33
N ALA A 313 -2.99 -24.83 -8.44
CA ALA A 313 -2.50 -25.66 -9.56
C ALA A 313 -1.12 -26.30 -9.29
N LEU A 314 -0.25 -25.63 -8.53
CA LEU A 314 1.13 -26.09 -8.29
C LEU A 314 1.41 -26.48 -6.83
N SER A 315 0.43 -26.40 -5.93
CA SER A 315 0.58 -26.64 -4.49
C SER A 315 1.71 -25.82 -3.84
N LEU A 316 1.93 -24.59 -4.33
CA LEU A 316 2.99 -23.69 -3.86
C LEU A 316 2.49 -22.74 -2.77
N SER A 317 3.37 -22.31 -1.87
CA SER A 317 3.05 -21.23 -0.92
C SER A 317 2.68 -19.93 -1.65
N LYS A 318 1.84 -19.09 -1.01
CA LYS A 318 1.43 -17.78 -1.57
C LYS A 318 2.64 -16.95 -2.04
N LEU A 319 3.69 -16.91 -1.23
CA LEU A 319 4.91 -16.17 -1.53
C LEU A 319 5.61 -16.69 -2.80
N ASN A 320 5.80 -18.01 -2.90
CA ASN A 320 6.45 -18.63 -4.05
C ASN A 320 5.61 -18.49 -5.33
N ALA A 321 4.28 -18.57 -5.21
CA ALA A 321 3.37 -18.32 -6.33
C ALA A 321 3.52 -16.89 -6.86
N VAL A 322 3.62 -15.89 -5.98
CA VAL A 322 3.79 -14.49 -6.39
C VAL A 322 5.15 -14.26 -7.03
N ILE A 323 6.24 -14.85 -6.50
CA ILE A 323 7.56 -14.79 -7.14
C ILE A 323 7.49 -15.39 -8.55
N LEU A 324 6.86 -16.55 -8.71
CA LEU A 324 6.74 -17.21 -10.01
C LEU A 324 5.94 -16.35 -11.01
N ILE A 325 4.81 -15.78 -10.59
CA ILE A 325 4.02 -14.83 -11.39
C ILE A 325 4.89 -13.63 -11.77
N GLY A 326 5.57 -13.04 -10.80
CA GLY A 326 6.46 -11.89 -11.00
C GLY A 326 7.54 -12.19 -12.03
N VAL A 327 8.24 -13.32 -11.91
CA VAL A 327 9.29 -13.73 -12.87
C VAL A 327 8.71 -13.95 -14.26
N ILE A 328 7.56 -14.64 -14.38
CA ILE A 328 6.93 -14.92 -15.67
C ILE A 328 6.52 -13.61 -16.36
N PHE A 329 5.81 -12.72 -15.66
CA PHE A 329 5.36 -11.46 -16.23
C PHE A 329 6.52 -10.51 -16.52
N VAL A 330 7.51 -10.40 -15.64
CA VAL A 330 8.71 -9.58 -15.89
C VAL A 330 9.48 -10.11 -17.10
N ALA A 331 9.72 -11.41 -17.20
CA ALA A 331 10.41 -12.02 -18.33
C ALA A 331 9.62 -11.80 -19.65
N LEU A 332 8.30 -11.95 -19.60
CA LEU A 332 7.42 -11.71 -20.75
C LEU A 332 7.42 -10.25 -21.18
N VAL A 333 7.30 -9.30 -20.24
CA VAL A 333 7.36 -7.86 -20.52
C VAL A 333 8.72 -7.48 -21.10
N ILE A 334 9.82 -7.96 -20.51
CA ILE A 334 11.17 -7.69 -21.03
C ILE A 334 11.33 -8.27 -22.44
N LEU A 335 10.91 -9.52 -22.68
CA LEU A 335 10.97 -10.14 -24.00
C LEU A 335 10.21 -9.30 -25.04
N LEU A 336 8.95 -8.95 -24.74
CA LEU A 336 8.11 -8.14 -25.62
C LEU A 336 8.72 -6.76 -25.88
N LEU A 337 9.26 -6.09 -24.86
CA LEU A 337 9.90 -4.79 -25.01
C LEU A 337 11.22 -4.86 -25.76
N VAL A 338 12.04 -5.90 -25.57
CA VAL A 338 13.30 -6.07 -26.32
C VAL A 338 12.99 -6.29 -27.80
N VAL A 339 12.01 -7.14 -28.11
CA VAL A 339 11.54 -7.35 -29.48
C VAL A 339 11.02 -6.02 -30.04
N LEU A 340 10.08 -5.37 -29.36
CA LEU A 340 9.49 -4.11 -29.80
C LEU A 340 10.55 -3.03 -30.03
N LEU A 341 11.48 -2.84 -29.10
CA LEU A 341 12.49 -1.77 -29.17
C LEU A 341 13.54 -2.02 -30.26
N ASN A 342 13.71 -3.26 -30.70
CA ASN A 342 14.55 -3.63 -31.85
C ASN A 342 13.83 -3.55 -33.21
N THR A 343 12.50 -3.39 -33.24
CA THR A 343 11.75 -3.17 -34.49
C THR A 343 11.88 -1.72 -34.99
N GLN A 344 11.42 -1.45 -36.21
CA GLN A 344 11.35 -0.10 -36.79
C GLN A 344 10.54 0.87 -35.91
N LEU A 345 9.43 0.41 -35.32
CA LEU A 345 8.63 1.22 -34.39
C LEU A 345 9.42 1.56 -33.13
N GLY A 346 10.17 0.60 -32.59
CA GLY A 346 11.03 0.79 -31.43
C GLY A 346 12.21 1.73 -31.67
N LEU A 347 12.87 1.60 -32.82
CA LEU A 347 13.92 2.53 -33.25
C LEU A 347 13.36 3.94 -33.41
N ALA A 348 12.17 4.09 -34.01
CA ALA A 348 11.51 5.36 -34.14
C ALA A 348 11.07 5.95 -32.78
N LEU A 349 10.65 5.11 -31.83
CA LEU A 349 10.33 5.52 -30.46
C LEU A 349 11.56 6.06 -29.73
N ARG A 350 12.70 5.37 -29.84
CA ARG A 350 13.97 5.81 -29.26
C ARG A 350 14.49 7.07 -29.91
N ALA A 351 14.45 7.12 -31.24
CA ALA A 351 14.78 8.32 -31.98
C ALA A 351 13.96 9.49 -31.43
N THR A 352 12.67 9.27 -31.09
CA THR A 352 11.70 10.22 -30.47
C THR A 352 12.07 10.73 -29.07
N GLY A 353 13.08 10.18 -28.39
CA GLY A 353 13.71 10.75 -27.19
C GLY A 353 14.86 11.70 -27.48
N ASP A 354 15.77 11.27 -28.35
CA ASP A 354 17.06 11.94 -28.64
C ASP A 354 16.99 13.34 -29.30
N ASN A 355 16.73 13.44 -30.62
CA ASN A 355 16.70 14.74 -31.33
C ASN A 355 15.46 14.97 -32.22
N LEU A 356 14.61 15.95 -31.87
CA LEU A 356 13.37 16.28 -32.59
C LEU A 356 13.58 16.58 -34.08
N ALA A 357 14.57 17.42 -34.41
CA ALA A 357 14.82 17.86 -35.79
C ALA A 357 15.26 16.71 -36.70
N MET A 358 16.12 15.81 -36.19
CA MET A 358 16.60 14.65 -36.95
C MET A 358 15.47 13.67 -37.29
N ARG A 359 14.41 13.58 -36.49
CA ARG A 359 13.30 12.65 -36.74
C ARG A 359 12.36 13.14 -37.82
N GLU A 360 12.07 14.44 -37.81
CA GLU A 360 11.23 15.08 -38.83
C GLU A 360 11.88 14.96 -40.20
N ALA A 361 13.21 15.12 -40.26
CA ALA A 361 14.00 14.87 -41.47
C ALA A 361 13.96 13.39 -41.93
N ASN A 362 13.82 12.44 -41.00
CA ASN A 362 13.67 11.01 -41.29
C ASN A 362 12.21 10.56 -41.52
N GLY A 363 11.25 11.49 -41.62
CA GLY A 363 9.83 11.18 -41.90
C GLY A 363 9.07 10.52 -40.76
N ILE A 364 9.62 10.50 -39.54
CA ILE A 364 8.98 9.89 -38.37
C ILE A 364 7.87 10.80 -37.86
N LYS A 365 6.65 10.27 -37.76
CA LYS A 365 5.50 10.99 -37.18
C LYS A 365 5.62 11.07 -35.65
N VAL A 366 6.38 12.05 -35.15
CA VAL A 366 6.70 12.27 -33.72
C VAL A 366 5.46 12.22 -32.83
N ASN A 367 4.36 12.88 -33.22
CA ASN A 367 3.14 12.91 -32.41
C ASN A 367 2.53 11.52 -32.21
N ARG A 368 2.49 10.69 -33.26
CA ARG A 368 1.98 9.31 -33.14
C ARG A 368 2.90 8.47 -32.28
N MET A 369 4.20 8.68 -32.39
CA MET A 369 5.19 7.93 -31.63
C MET A 369 5.19 8.29 -30.13
N LYS A 370 5.01 9.57 -29.80
CA LYS A 370 4.79 10.02 -28.42
C LYS A 370 3.53 9.37 -27.84
N ILE A 371 2.39 9.43 -28.55
CA ILE A 371 1.15 8.76 -28.11
C ILE A 371 1.40 7.28 -27.86
N PHE A 372 2.07 6.60 -28.79
CA PHE A 372 2.39 5.18 -28.66
C PHE A 372 3.26 4.87 -27.42
N GLY A 373 4.27 5.69 -27.13
CA GLY A 373 5.08 5.53 -25.94
C GLY A 373 4.30 5.79 -24.64
N TYR A 374 3.41 6.78 -24.61
CA TYR A 374 2.50 6.99 -23.47
C TYR A 374 1.55 5.81 -23.26
N MET A 375 1.01 5.22 -24.34
CA MET A 375 0.12 4.05 -24.28
C MET A 375 0.83 2.84 -23.67
N ILE A 376 2.04 2.51 -24.16
CA ILE A 376 2.79 1.36 -23.64
C ILE A 376 3.21 1.61 -22.19
N SER A 377 3.70 2.81 -21.88
CA SER A 377 4.12 3.16 -20.52
C SER A 377 2.98 3.01 -19.52
N ASN A 378 1.85 3.67 -19.76
CA ASN A 378 0.70 3.61 -18.86
C ASN A 378 0.04 2.22 -18.85
N GLY A 379 0.07 1.49 -19.96
CA GLY A 379 -0.35 0.08 -19.99
C GLY A 379 0.48 -0.79 -19.05
N LEU A 380 1.82 -0.70 -19.10
CA LEU A 380 2.70 -1.47 -18.20
C LEU A 380 2.54 -1.06 -16.73
N ILE A 381 2.34 0.23 -16.48
CA ILE A 381 2.09 0.73 -15.12
C ILE A 381 0.76 0.18 -14.58
N ALA A 382 -0.29 0.17 -15.40
CA ALA A 382 -1.57 -0.42 -15.05
C ALA A 382 -1.48 -1.94 -14.83
N LEU A 383 -0.72 -2.66 -15.67
CA LEU A 383 -0.45 -4.09 -15.49
C LEU A 383 0.19 -4.40 -14.13
N ALA A 384 1.15 -3.57 -13.70
CA ALA A 384 1.74 -3.70 -12.38
C ALA A 384 0.68 -3.49 -11.26
N GLY A 385 -0.23 -2.53 -11.42
CA GLY A 385 -1.36 -2.32 -10.52
C GLY A 385 -2.31 -3.52 -10.47
N SER A 386 -2.66 -4.09 -11.62
CA SER A 386 -3.49 -5.29 -11.75
C SER A 386 -2.89 -6.51 -11.04
N LEU A 387 -1.57 -6.71 -11.15
CA LEU A 387 -0.87 -7.80 -10.46
C LEU A 387 -0.75 -7.53 -8.96
N LEU A 388 -0.53 -6.28 -8.56
CA LEU A 388 -0.39 -5.92 -7.15
C LEU A 388 -1.73 -6.08 -6.39
N VAL A 389 -2.86 -5.71 -6.98
CA VAL A 389 -4.20 -5.95 -6.41
C VAL A 389 -4.46 -7.42 -6.18
N GLN A 390 -4.07 -8.28 -7.12
CA GLN A 390 -4.23 -9.73 -6.97
C GLN A 390 -3.33 -10.32 -5.89
N ASN A 391 -2.17 -9.71 -5.64
CA ASN A 391 -1.30 -10.10 -4.53
C ASN A 391 -1.80 -9.60 -3.16
N ASN A 392 -2.23 -8.33 -3.11
CA ASN A 392 -2.66 -7.67 -1.88
C ASN A 392 -4.08 -8.09 -1.47
N GLY A 393 -4.91 -8.54 -2.42
CA GLY A 393 -6.27 -8.99 -2.15
C GLY A 393 -7.29 -7.86 -1.97
N TYR A 394 -6.94 -6.61 -2.31
CA TYR A 394 -7.84 -5.46 -2.27
C TYR A 394 -7.37 -4.37 -3.23
N ALA A 395 -8.27 -3.47 -3.60
CA ALA A 395 -8.02 -2.29 -4.41
C ALA A 395 -8.50 -1.01 -3.71
N ASP A 396 -7.56 -0.17 -3.32
CA ASP A 396 -7.74 1.15 -2.70
C ASP A 396 -7.36 2.30 -3.66
N MET A 397 -8.16 3.38 -3.70
CA MET A 397 -7.89 4.54 -4.54
C MET A 397 -6.55 5.26 -4.23
N ASN A 398 -6.07 5.18 -2.99
CA ASN A 398 -4.83 5.79 -2.54
C ASN A 398 -3.57 5.00 -2.94
N MET A 399 -3.71 3.77 -3.47
CA MET A 399 -2.57 2.92 -3.83
C MET A 399 -1.66 3.54 -4.91
N GLY A 400 -2.20 4.47 -5.71
CA GLY A 400 -1.45 5.18 -6.76
C GLY A 400 -0.50 6.26 -6.24
N THR A 401 -0.71 6.73 -5.01
CA THR A 401 0.04 7.86 -4.43
C THR A 401 1.51 7.50 -4.21
N GLY A 402 2.43 8.23 -4.85
CA GLY A 402 3.87 8.01 -4.71
C GLY A 402 4.42 6.85 -5.54
N THR A 403 3.60 6.25 -6.42
CA THR A 403 4.05 5.17 -7.31
C THR A 403 5.11 5.65 -8.29
N ILE A 404 5.03 6.89 -8.77
CA ILE A 404 6.06 7.45 -9.66
C ILE A 404 7.40 7.63 -8.94
N VAL A 405 7.37 8.02 -7.65
CA VAL A 405 8.56 8.18 -6.80
C VAL A 405 9.26 6.83 -6.64
N ASN A 406 8.50 5.77 -6.38
CA ASN A 406 9.03 4.40 -6.31
C ASN A 406 9.65 3.94 -7.64
N GLY A 407 9.03 4.33 -8.77
CA GLY A 407 9.51 4.02 -10.11
C GLY A 407 10.85 4.70 -10.40
N PHE A 408 10.93 6.00 -10.12
CA PHE A 408 12.20 6.75 -10.24
C PHE A 408 13.28 6.19 -9.33
N ALA A 409 12.96 5.89 -8.06
CA ALA A 409 13.91 5.31 -7.13
C ALA A 409 14.52 4.00 -7.67
N SER A 410 13.68 3.12 -8.21
CA SER A 410 14.11 1.85 -8.81
C SER A 410 15.02 2.06 -10.03
N ILE A 411 14.68 3.00 -10.92
CA ILE A 411 15.47 3.31 -12.12
C ILE A 411 16.83 3.93 -11.73
N ILE A 412 16.82 4.91 -10.83
CA ILE A 412 18.04 5.61 -10.40
C ILE A 412 18.95 4.64 -9.65
N LEU A 413 18.41 3.82 -8.75
CA LEU A 413 19.20 2.83 -8.02
C LEU A 413 19.86 1.84 -8.97
N ALA A 414 19.17 1.38 -10.01
CA ALA A 414 19.75 0.54 -11.05
C ALA A 414 20.93 1.22 -11.79
N GLU A 415 20.79 2.49 -12.16
CA GLU A 415 21.82 3.24 -12.90
C GLU A 415 23.03 3.61 -12.05
N VAL A 416 22.84 3.84 -10.74
CA VAL A 416 23.93 4.11 -9.80
C VAL A 416 24.81 2.86 -9.64
N ILE A 417 24.22 1.67 -9.66
CA ILE A 417 24.92 0.39 -9.48
C ILE A 417 25.61 -0.05 -10.78
N VAL A 418 24.89 -0.09 -11.90
CA VAL A 418 25.44 -0.55 -13.19
C VAL A 418 25.38 0.56 -14.22
N LYS A 419 26.55 1.11 -14.54
CA LYS A 419 26.69 2.11 -15.61
C LYS A 419 26.84 1.44 -16.98
N TYR A 420 26.31 2.10 -18.01
CA TYR A 420 26.55 1.78 -19.43
C TYR A 420 26.18 0.35 -19.85
N LEU A 421 24.88 0.06 -19.88
CA LEU A 421 24.34 -1.19 -20.41
C LEU A 421 23.58 -0.98 -21.73
N PRO A 422 23.68 -1.92 -22.70
CA PRO A 422 22.77 -1.94 -23.84
C PRO A 422 21.33 -2.12 -23.34
N LEU A 423 20.36 -1.62 -24.12
CA LEU A 423 18.99 -1.42 -23.66
C LEU A 423 18.34 -2.69 -23.06
N GLY A 424 18.51 -3.85 -23.69
CA GLY A 424 17.95 -5.10 -23.16
C GLY A 424 18.54 -5.51 -21.80
N LYS A 425 19.85 -5.31 -21.60
CA LYS A 425 20.50 -5.53 -20.29
C LYS A 425 20.09 -4.46 -19.27
N ARG A 426 19.80 -3.24 -19.74
CA ARG A 426 19.32 -2.14 -18.89
C ARG A 426 17.95 -2.44 -18.29
N LEU A 427 17.04 -3.08 -19.04
CA LEU A 427 15.74 -3.51 -18.50
C LEU A 427 15.90 -4.49 -17.34
N TRP A 428 16.80 -5.47 -17.45
CA TRP A 428 17.12 -6.37 -16.33
C TRP A 428 17.76 -5.65 -15.14
N SER A 429 18.60 -4.64 -15.38
CA SER A 429 19.16 -3.82 -14.31
C SER A 429 18.08 -3.07 -13.52
N ILE A 430 17.01 -2.63 -14.19
CA ILE A 430 15.87 -1.96 -13.53
C ILE A 430 15.12 -2.93 -12.60
N VAL A 431 14.98 -4.19 -13.01
CA VAL A 431 14.40 -5.23 -12.14
C VAL A 431 15.23 -5.39 -10.87
N LEU A 432 16.56 -5.48 -11.01
CA LEU A 432 17.46 -5.52 -9.86
C LEU A 432 17.33 -4.28 -8.98
N GLY A 433 17.24 -3.09 -9.59
CA GLY A 433 17.01 -1.84 -8.87
C GLY A 433 15.71 -1.82 -8.07
N SER A 434 14.61 -2.34 -8.64
CA SER A 434 13.32 -2.46 -7.95
C SER A 434 13.37 -3.42 -6.76
N ILE A 435 14.04 -4.56 -6.92
CA ILE A 435 14.24 -5.53 -5.83
C ILE A 435 15.07 -4.92 -4.70
N LEU A 436 16.17 -4.25 -5.03
CA LEU A 436 17.03 -3.60 -4.04
C LEU A 436 16.31 -2.46 -3.32
N TYR A 437 15.56 -1.64 -4.06
CA TYR A 437 14.75 -0.57 -3.46
C TYR A 437 13.75 -1.15 -2.45
N ARG A 438 13.06 -2.24 -2.82
CA ARG A 438 12.10 -2.89 -1.92
C ARG A 438 12.78 -3.54 -0.72
N LEU A 439 13.96 -4.12 -0.88
CA LEU A 439 14.76 -4.67 0.20
C LEU A 439 15.13 -3.58 1.22
N VAL A 440 15.55 -2.40 0.75
CA VAL A 440 15.85 -1.27 1.65
C VAL A 440 14.59 -0.84 2.43
N LEU A 441 13.42 -0.74 1.77
CA LEU A 441 12.18 -0.38 2.46
C LEU A 441 11.78 -1.40 3.53
N VAL A 442 11.93 -2.70 3.27
CA VAL A 442 11.60 -3.72 4.26
C VAL A 442 12.60 -3.71 5.42
N ILE A 443 13.89 -3.42 5.18
CA ILE A 443 14.87 -3.23 6.26
C ILE A 443 14.47 -2.04 7.14
N ILE A 444 14.03 -0.93 6.56
CA ILE A 444 13.57 0.25 7.31
C ILE A 444 12.37 -0.11 8.20
N LEU A 445 11.42 -0.90 7.68
CA LEU A 445 10.31 -1.41 8.49
C LEU A 445 10.78 -2.34 9.61
N ALA A 446 11.77 -3.19 9.34
CA ALA A 446 12.37 -4.05 10.36
C ALA A 446 13.08 -3.26 11.47
N MET A 447 13.45 -1.99 11.23
CA MET A 447 13.98 -1.08 12.25
C MET A 447 12.88 -0.46 13.14
N ASN A 448 11.65 -0.98 13.11
CA ASN A 448 10.49 -0.54 13.90
C ASN A 448 10.04 0.90 13.58
N VAL A 449 10.24 1.33 12.33
CA VAL A 449 9.71 2.59 11.82
C VAL A 449 8.21 2.42 11.53
N ASP A 450 7.41 3.35 12.01
CA ASP A 450 5.96 3.39 11.75
C ASP A 450 5.68 3.31 10.24
N ALA A 451 4.70 2.48 9.85
CA ALA A 451 4.28 2.33 8.46
C ALA A 451 3.81 3.65 7.82
N GLN A 452 3.26 4.58 8.59
CA GLN A 452 2.89 5.93 8.12
C GLN A 452 4.12 6.76 7.74
N MET A 453 5.25 6.53 8.40
CA MET A 453 6.53 7.21 8.14
C MET A 453 7.30 6.59 6.97
N LEU A 454 6.82 5.49 6.38
CA LEU A 454 7.44 4.89 5.20
C LEU A 454 7.57 5.85 4.03
N LYS A 455 6.59 6.74 3.83
CA LYS A 455 6.63 7.74 2.75
C LYS A 455 7.78 8.72 2.96
N LEU A 456 7.98 9.16 4.21
CA LEU A 456 9.11 10.00 4.60
C LEU A 456 10.44 9.27 4.40
N ALA A 457 10.54 8.03 4.87
CA ALA A 457 11.73 7.22 4.71
C ALA A 457 12.08 6.96 3.23
N SER A 458 11.07 6.72 2.39
CA SER A 458 11.22 6.57 0.94
C SER A 458 11.73 7.85 0.28
N ALA A 459 11.20 9.02 0.69
CA ALA A 459 11.64 10.31 0.19
C ALA A 459 13.10 10.63 0.58
N VAL A 460 13.48 10.37 1.83
CA VAL A 460 14.86 10.54 2.32
C VAL A 460 15.80 9.59 1.59
N LEU A 461 15.41 8.32 1.44
CA LEU A 461 16.19 7.33 0.69
C LEU A 461 16.43 7.77 -0.76
N LEU A 462 15.39 8.22 -1.45
CA LEU A 462 15.51 8.71 -2.82
C LEU A 462 16.44 9.94 -2.90
N ALA A 463 16.30 10.89 -1.97
CA ALA A 463 17.17 12.06 -1.91
C ALA A 463 18.64 11.67 -1.69
N LEU A 464 18.91 10.70 -0.81
CA LEU A 464 20.25 10.16 -0.58
C LEU A 464 20.80 9.47 -1.84
N ILE A 465 20.01 8.60 -2.47
CA ILE A 465 20.39 7.89 -3.71
C ILE A 465 20.72 8.88 -4.83
N LEU A 466 19.90 9.93 -5.01
CA LEU A 466 20.12 10.99 -6.00
C LEU A 466 21.37 11.83 -5.69
N TYR A 467 21.78 11.93 -4.42
CA TYR A 467 22.97 12.66 -4.02
C TYR A 467 24.27 11.83 -4.14
N VAL A 468 24.19 10.49 -4.21
CA VAL A 468 25.37 9.61 -4.37
C VAL A 468 26.26 9.98 -5.56
N PRO A 469 25.75 10.27 -6.78
CA PRO A 469 26.59 10.67 -7.91
C PRO A 469 27.40 11.94 -7.62
N GLU A 470 26.79 12.92 -6.96
CA GLU A 470 27.41 14.21 -6.64
C GLU A 470 28.48 14.07 -5.55
N ILE A 471 28.20 13.25 -4.52
CA ILE A 471 29.20 12.87 -3.51
C ILE A 471 30.39 12.18 -4.18
N ARG A 472 30.14 11.24 -5.09
CA ARG A 472 31.21 10.51 -5.80
C ARG A 472 32.09 11.47 -6.62
N ASN A 473 31.47 12.46 -7.27
CA ASN A 473 32.18 13.49 -8.03
C ASN A 473 33.04 14.37 -7.11
N LYS A 474 32.50 14.84 -5.98
CA LYS A 474 33.25 15.64 -4.99
C LYS A 474 34.41 14.86 -4.35
N LEU A 475 34.21 13.58 -4.07
CA LEU A 475 35.23 12.70 -3.49
C LEU A 475 36.25 12.18 -4.52
N HIS A 476 36.16 12.58 -5.80
CA HIS A 476 37.05 12.14 -6.88
C HIS A 476 37.19 10.60 -6.98
N ILE A 477 36.17 9.84 -6.55
CA ILE A 477 36.19 8.38 -6.62
C ILE A 477 36.00 8.00 -8.09
N LYS A 478 37.10 7.66 -8.76
CA LYS A 478 37.07 7.21 -10.16
C LYS A 478 36.12 6.01 -10.28
N PRO A 479 35.21 6.00 -11.27
CA PRO A 479 34.45 4.78 -11.57
C PRO A 479 35.45 3.65 -11.86
N SER A 480 35.14 2.42 -11.41
CA SER A 480 35.91 1.23 -11.72
C SER A 480 36.33 1.24 -13.19
N LYS A 481 37.63 1.09 -13.45
CA LYS A 481 38.29 1.07 -14.77
C LYS A 481 37.94 -0.16 -15.62
N THR A 482 36.70 -0.61 -15.57
CA THR A 482 36.19 -1.65 -16.45
C THR A 482 35.10 -1.03 -17.29
N LEU A 483 35.42 -0.78 -18.56
CA LEU A 483 34.62 -0.24 -19.66
C LEU A 483 35.03 1.20 -20.06
N THR A 484 35.89 1.24 -21.08
CA THR A 484 36.23 2.42 -21.88
C THR A 484 34.96 3.06 -22.45
N PRO A 485 34.86 4.40 -22.48
CA PRO A 485 33.84 5.08 -23.28
C PRO A 485 34.11 4.77 -24.75
N GLY A 486 33.21 4.03 -25.40
CA GLY A 486 33.26 3.85 -26.84
C GLY A 486 32.83 5.13 -27.55
N GLY A 487 33.70 5.66 -28.41
CA GLY A 487 33.33 6.58 -29.50
C GLY A 487 33.68 8.05 -29.28
N ASN A 488 34.97 8.39 -29.36
CA ASN A 488 35.43 9.63 -29.98
C ASN A 488 36.37 9.22 -31.12
N GLU A 489 35.80 8.84 -32.26
CA GLU A 489 36.41 8.97 -33.59
C GLU A 489 35.32 9.40 -34.57
#